data_AF-A0ABC9YL16-F1
#
_entry.id   AF-A0ABC9YL16-F1
#
_cell.length_a   1.000
_cell.length_b   1.000
_cell.length_c   1.000
_cell.angle_alpha   90.00
_cell.angle_beta   90.00
_cell.angle_gamma   90.00
#
_symmetry.space_group_name_H-M   'P 1'
#
loop_
_entity.id
_entity.type
_entity.pdbx_description
1 polymer ?
#
loop_
_entity_poly.entity_id
_entity_poly.type
_entity_poly.pdbx_seq_one_letter_code
_entity_poly.pdbx_strand_id
1 'polypeptide(L)'
;MREEYPFSKDAVCRPGKWTTMERGIQYLRELAVQEMVYYDPDNVQLPTDPDEVQCTQPMWRKFVRSAPSSYANSLAVIDWKSEEAPTVDEVAGRLWQYEESLSSSLVSAVEKLSWEFQQLKEDVSYFPLYRPISRLLGVSVPLLKREDIEGAHHEAPCGFTCATRKRT
;
A
#
# COMPACT_ATOMS: atom_id res chain seq x y z
N MET A 1 -11.55 -39.55 -17.92
CA MET A 1 -10.19 -38.98 -18.01
C MET A 1 -10.39 -37.51 -18.35
N ARG A 2 -10.12 -36.59 -17.41
CA ARG A 2 -10.37 -35.15 -17.63
C ARG A 2 -9.23 -34.65 -18.51
N GLU A 3 -9.46 -34.55 -19.82
CA GLU A 3 -8.44 -34.04 -20.74
C GLU A 3 -8.09 -32.61 -20.32
N GLU A 4 -6.83 -32.42 -19.94
CA GLU A 4 -6.31 -31.14 -19.52
C GLU A 4 -6.31 -30.21 -20.75
N TYR A 5 -7.26 -29.27 -20.77
CA TYR A 5 -7.55 -28.44 -21.92
C TYR A 5 -6.30 -27.67 -22.39
N PRO A 6 -6.00 -27.59 -23.71
CA PRO A 6 -4.76 -26.98 -24.22
C PRO A 6 -4.55 -25.52 -23.79
N PHE A 7 -5.64 -24.73 -23.67
CA PHE A 7 -5.58 -23.33 -23.24
C PHE A 7 -5.48 -23.14 -21.72
N SER A 8 -5.63 -24.21 -20.92
CA SER A 8 -5.50 -24.15 -19.46
C SER A 8 -4.09 -23.75 -18.99
N LYS A 9 -3.09 -23.88 -19.87
CA LYS A 9 -1.68 -23.50 -19.66
C LYS A 9 -1.32 -22.13 -20.24
N ASP A 10 -2.11 -21.61 -21.18
CA ASP A 10 -1.81 -20.37 -21.93
C ASP A 10 -2.42 -19.10 -21.33
N ALA A 11 -3.27 -19.22 -20.31
CA ALA A 11 -3.50 -18.13 -19.38
C ALA A 11 -2.25 -17.96 -18.51
N VAL A 12 -1.15 -17.47 -19.10
CA VAL A 12 0.08 -17.13 -18.41
C VAL A 12 -0.29 -16.29 -17.20
N CYS A 13 -0.19 -16.87 -16.00
CA CYS A 13 -0.32 -16.18 -14.74
C CYS A 13 0.88 -15.25 -14.61
N ARG A 14 0.79 -14.08 -15.24
CA ARG A 14 1.71 -12.99 -14.96
C ARG A 14 1.37 -12.48 -13.55
N PRO A 15 2.36 -12.38 -12.64
CA PRO A 15 2.15 -11.68 -11.38
C PRO A 15 1.65 -10.26 -11.63
N GLY A 16 0.74 -9.76 -10.81
CA GLY A 16 0.22 -8.39 -10.92
C GLY A 16 -0.82 -8.17 -12.02
N LYS A 17 -1.63 -9.18 -12.36
CA LYS A 17 -2.79 -8.97 -13.27
C LYS A 17 -3.81 -7.98 -12.70
N TRP A 18 -3.91 -7.93 -11.38
CA TRP A 18 -4.72 -6.97 -10.65
C TRP A 18 -3.87 -6.32 -9.56
N THR A 19 -4.21 -5.09 -9.18
CA THR A 19 -3.44 -4.28 -8.21
C THR A 19 -4.24 -3.89 -6.98
N THR A 20 -5.56 -3.93 -7.07
CA THR A 20 -6.50 -3.62 -5.97
C THR A 20 -7.44 -4.79 -5.77
N MET A 21 -8.05 -4.89 -4.60
CA MET A 21 -8.94 -6.01 -4.27
C MET A 21 -10.15 -6.07 -5.21
N GLU A 22 -10.70 -4.93 -5.62
CA GLU A 22 -11.83 -4.83 -6.56
C GLU A 22 -11.47 -5.44 -7.92
N ARG A 23 -10.28 -5.11 -8.44
CA ARG A 23 -9.77 -5.70 -9.69
C ARG A 23 -9.45 -7.17 -9.52
N GLY A 24 -9.04 -7.60 -8.32
CA GLY A 24 -8.89 -9.00 -7.97
C GLY A 24 -10.22 -9.75 -8.08
N ILE A 25 -11.26 -9.25 -7.43
CA ILE A 25 -12.61 -9.84 -7.47
C ILE A 25 -13.13 -9.89 -8.91
N GLN A 26 -12.93 -8.83 -9.70
CA GLN A 26 -13.27 -8.85 -11.12
C GLN A 26 -12.53 -9.96 -11.88
N TYR A 27 -11.23 -10.12 -11.63
CA TYR A 27 -10.45 -11.20 -12.23
C TYR A 27 -10.90 -12.60 -11.77
N LEU A 28 -11.34 -12.75 -10.52
CA LEU A 28 -11.93 -14.00 -10.02
C LEU A 28 -13.19 -14.37 -10.82
N ARG A 29 -14.06 -13.39 -11.11
CA ARG A 29 -15.24 -13.58 -11.96
C ARG A 29 -14.86 -13.92 -13.41
N GLU A 30 -13.80 -13.31 -13.96
CA GLU A 30 -13.29 -13.68 -15.28
C GLU A 30 -12.80 -15.14 -15.32
N LEU A 31 -12.14 -15.61 -14.26
CA LEU A 31 -11.77 -17.02 -14.13
C LEU A 31 -13.01 -17.92 -14.03
N ALA A 32 -14.06 -17.47 -13.34
CA ALA A 32 -15.34 -18.17 -13.27
C ALA A 32 -15.94 -18.34 -14.66
N VAL A 33 -16.09 -17.25 -15.42
CA VAL A 33 -16.59 -17.28 -16.81
C VAL A 33 -15.76 -18.22 -17.69
N GLN A 34 -14.44 -18.24 -17.53
CA GLN A 34 -13.60 -19.19 -18.26
C GLN A 34 -13.96 -20.63 -17.91
N GLU A 35 -14.06 -20.98 -16.63
CA GLU A 35 -14.48 -22.32 -16.24
C GLU A 35 -15.90 -22.61 -16.79
N MET A 36 -16.81 -21.63 -16.83
CA MET A 36 -18.15 -21.80 -17.41
C MET A 36 -18.12 -22.15 -18.91
N VAL A 37 -17.34 -21.40 -19.69
CA VAL A 37 -17.24 -21.55 -21.16
C VAL A 37 -16.52 -22.83 -21.55
N TYR A 38 -15.53 -23.25 -20.76
CA TYR A 38 -14.71 -24.43 -21.04
C TYR A 38 -15.19 -25.69 -20.33
N TYR A 39 -16.30 -25.64 -19.58
CA TYR A 39 -16.91 -26.82 -18.99
C TYR A 39 -17.61 -27.68 -20.06
N ASP A 40 -17.77 -28.97 -19.76
CA ASP A 40 -18.40 -29.95 -20.63
C ASP A 40 -19.82 -29.51 -21.06
N PRO A 41 -20.11 -29.34 -22.36
CA PRO A 41 -21.41 -28.85 -22.84
C PRO A 41 -22.58 -29.80 -22.52
N ASP A 42 -22.30 -31.07 -22.17
CA ASP A 42 -23.33 -32.01 -21.73
C ASP A 42 -23.76 -31.80 -20.26
N ASN A 43 -23.08 -30.91 -19.54
CA ASN A 43 -23.34 -30.62 -18.14
C ASN A 43 -24.25 -29.37 -18.00
N VAL A 44 -25.56 -29.60 -18.11
CA VAL A 44 -26.64 -28.59 -18.06
C VAL A 44 -26.76 -27.88 -16.69
N GLN A 45 -25.92 -28.22 -15.70
CA GLN A 45 -26.07 -27.78 -14.31
C GLN A 45 -25.26 -26.54 -13.94
N LEU A 46 -24.49 -25.96 -14.85
CA LEU A 46 -23.64 -24.84 -14.49
C LEU A 46 -24.48 -23.54 -14.40
N PRO A 47 -24.31 -22.72 -13.34
CA PRO A 47 -25.07 -21.49 -13.18
C PRO A 47 -24.88 -20.53 -14.35
N THR A 48 -25.89 -19.69 -14.62
CA THR A 48 -25.78 -18.61 -15.62
C THR A 48 -25.00 -17.41 -15.09
N ASP A 49 -24.94 -17.26 -13.76
CA ASP A 49 -24.22 -16.19 -13.08
C ASP A 49 -22.80 -16.67 -12.66
N PRO A 50 -21.72 -15.98 -13.06
CA PRO A 50 -20.37 -16.28 -12.59
C PRO A 50 -20.20 -16.21 -11.07
N ASP A 51 -21.01 -15.42 -10.35
CA ASP A 51 -20.94 -15.29 -8.90
C ASP A 51 -21.46 -16.55 -8.15
N GLU A 52 -22.33 -17.33 -8.80
CA GLU A 52 -22.86 -18.60 -8.29
C GLU A 52 -21.95 -19.80 -8.57
N VAL A 53 -20.95 -19.63 -9.44
CA VAL A 53 -20.00 -20.70 -9.78
C VAL A 53 -19.18 -21.07 -8.54
N GLN A 54 -19.03 -22.37 -8.29
CA GLN A 54 -18.13 -22.85 -7.25
C GLN A 54 -16.68 -22.47 -7.59
N CYS A 55 -16.04 -21.73 -6.68
CA CYS A 55 -14.63 -21.41 -6.80
C CYS A 55 -13.82 -22.70 -6.58
N THR A 56 -13.19 -23.22 -7.63
CA THR A 56 -12.43 -24.47 -7.51
C THR A 56 -11.01 -24.21 -6.99
N GLN A 57 -10.38 -25.20 -6.36
CA GLN A 57 -8.98 -25.07 -5.91
C GLN A 57 -8.00 -24.70 -7.06
N PRO A 58 -8.14 -25.22 -8.31
CA PRO A 58 -7.38 -24.73 -9.46
C PRO A 58 -7.64 -23.25 -9.79
N MET A 59 -8.89 -22.78 -9.74
CA MET A 59 -9.26 -21.38 -9.93
C MET A 59 -8.60 -20.50 -8.86
N TRP A 60 -8.71 -20.88 -7.58
CA TRP A 60 -8.06 -20.18 -6.47
C TRP A 60 -6.53 -20.07 -6.65
N ARG A 61 -5.87 -21.16 -7.05
CA ARG A 61 -4.42 -21.14 -7.32
C ARG A 61 -4.05 -20.19 -8.46
N LYS A 62 -4.85 -20.10 -9.54
CA LYS A 62 -4.65 -19.12 -10.62
C LYS A 62 -4.83 -17.70 -10.10
N PHE A 63 -5.85 -17.46 -9.28
CA PHE A 63 -6.10 -16.17 -8.65
C PHE A 63 -4.92 -15.72 -7.78
N VAL A 64 -4.49 -16.54 -6.82
CA VAL A 64 -3.37 -16.21 -5.90
C VAL A 64 -2.06 -15.97 -6.65
N ARG A 65 -1.76 -16.75 -7.70
CA ARG A 65 -0.53 -16.55 -8.52
C ARG A 65 -0.55 -15.27 -9.34
N SER A 66 -1.73 -14.75 -9.65
CA SER A 66 -1.91 -13.49 -10.39
C SER A 66 -1.87 -12.25 -9.49
N ALA A 67 -1.93 -12.45 -8.17
CA ALA A 67 -1.97 -11.38 -7.18
C ALA A 67 -0.66 -10.56 -7.16
N PRO A 68 -0.71 -9.29 -6.73
CA PRO A 68 0.48 -8.55 -6.34
C PRO A 68 1.22 -9.25 -5.21
N SER A 69 2.53 -9.05 -5.12
CA SER A 69 3.34 -9.60 -4.03
C SER A 69 2.87 -9.19 -2.64
N SER A 70 2.23 -8.01 -2.51
CA SER A 70 1.65 -7.53 -1.24
C SER A 70 0.50 -8.40 -0.72
N TYR A 71 -0.24 -9.06 -1.62
CA TYR A 71 -1.39 -9.89 -1.28
C TYR A 71 -1.08 -11.39 -1.35
N ALA A 72 -0.19 -11.82 -2.26
CA ALA A 72 0.01 -13.23 -2.59
C ALA A 72 0.28 -14.12 -1.37
N ASN A 73 1.14 -13.68 -0.45
CA ASN A 73 1.48 -14.46 0.76
C ASN A 73 0.29 -14.61 1.70
N SER A 74 -0.45 -13.53 1.94
CA SER A 74 -1.59 -13.54 2.85
C SER A 74 -2.77 -14.32 2.28
N LEU A 75 -3.03 -14.17 0.98
CA LEU A 75 -4.08 -14.95 0.30
C LEU A 75 -3.76 -16.44 0.28
N ALA A 76 -2.48 -16.83 0.16
CA ALA A 76 -2.08 -18.24 0.19
C ALA A 76 -2.42 -18.95 1.52
N VAL A 77 -2.61 -18.19 2.60
CA VAL A 77 -2.96 -18.71 3.94
C VAL A 77 -4.47 -18.83 4.14
N ILE A 78 -5.30 -18.26 3.27
CA ILE A 78 -6.76 -18.38 3.38
C ILE A 78 -7.15 -19.86 3.29
N ASP A 79 -7.75 -20.35 4.37
CA ASP A 79 -8.06 -21.75 4.56
C ASP A 79 -9.21 -22.19 3.65
N TRP A 80 -8.98 -23.26 2.89
CA TRP A 80 -9.94 -23.83 1.93
C TRP A 80 -10.68 -25.06 2.50
N LYS A 81 -10.62 -25.30 3.80
CA LYS A 81 -11.08 -26.54 4.48
C LYS A 81 -12.59 -26.88 4.43
N SER A 82 -13.40 -26.20 3.63
CA SER A 82 -14.82 -26.55 3.52
C SER A 82 -14.99 -27.84 2.69
N GLU A 83 -15.89 -28.72 3.13
CA GLU A 83 -16.28 -29.93 2.37
C GLU A 83 -16.92 -29.56 1.03
N GLU A 84 -17.62 -28.42 0.98
CA GLU A 84 -18.16 -27.81 -0.23
C GLU A 84 -17.32 -26.60 -0.64
N ALA A 85 -16.97 -26.53 -1.93
CA ALA A 85 -16.25 -25.40 -2.49
C ALA A 85 -17.13 -24.13 -2.42
N PRO A 86 -16.64 -23.03 -1.84
CA PRO A 86 -17.41 -21.79 -1.74
C PRO A 86 -17.70 -21.22 -3.13
N THR A 87 -18.79 -20.45 -3.25
CA THR A 87 -19.10 -19.73 -4.50
C THR A 87 -18.12 -18.57 -4.73
N VAL A 88 -18.07 -18.07 -5.97
CA VAL A 88 -17.26 -16.89 -6.30
C VAL A 88 -17.71 -15.67 -5.48
N ASP A 89 -19.00 -15.50 -5.24
CA ASP A 89 -19.54 -14.42 -4.38
C ASP A 89 -19.03 -14.54 -2.93
N GLU A 90 -19.08 -15.73 -2.34
CA GLU A 90 -18.61 -15.95 -0.98
C GLU A 90 -17.11 -15.65 -0.85
N VAL A 91 -16.32 -16.04 -1.86
CA VAL A 91 -14.89 -15.73 -1.91
C VAL A 91 -14.69 -14.22 -2.06
N ALA A 92 -15.46 -13.54 -2.92
CA ALA A 92 -15.41 -12.09 -3.07
C ALA A 92 -15.73 -11.37 -1.75
N GLY A 93 -16.73 -11.83 -1.00
CA GLY A 93 -17.06 -11.31 0.33
C GLY A 93 -15.91 -11.48 1.33
N ARG A 94 -15.25 -12.65 1.34
CA ARG A 94 -14.07 -12.88 2.20
C ARG A 94 -12.90 -11.98 1.83
N LEU A 95 -12.67 -11.76 0.53
CA LEU A 95 -11.64 -10.86 0.02
C LEU A 95 -11.90 -9.42 0.46
N TRP A 96 -13.16 -8.97 0.42
CA TRP A 96 -13.55 -7.66 0.93
C TRP A 96 -13.33 -7.51 2.43
N GLN A 97 -13.79 -8.49 3.21
CA GLN A 97 -13.58 -8.48 4.67
C GLN A 97 -12.10 -8.44 5.04
N TYR A 98 -11.27 -9.16 4.28
CA TYR A 98 -9.82 -9.13 4.46
C TYR A 98 -9.26 -7.72 4.19
N GLU A 99 -9.65 -7.06 3.10
CA GLU A 99 -9.20 -5.70 2.76
C GLU A 99 -9.65 -4.66 3.80
N GLU A 100 -10.89 -4.78 4.28
CA GLU A 100 -11.43 -3.89 5.32
C GLU A 100 -10.69 -4.06 6.65
N SER A 101 -10.39 -5.31 7.03
CA SER A 101 -9.59 -5.62 8.22
C SER A 101 -8.17 -5.06 8.13
N LEU A 102 -7.51 -5.20 6.98
CA LEU A 102 -6.21 -4.60 6.72
C LEU A 102 -6.27 -3.08 6.85
N SER A 103 -7.24 -2.45 6.20
CA SER A 103 -7.42 -0.99 6.21
C SER A 103 -7.65 -0.47 7.63
N SER A 104 -8.53 -1.12 8.39
CA SER A 104 -8.81 -0.79 9.80
C SER A 104 -7.57 -0.92 10.68
N SER A 105 -6.81 -2.00 10.52
CA SER A 105 -5.56 -2.23 11.26
C SER A 105 -4.52 -1.15 10.96
N LEU A 106 -4.36 -0.77 9.70
CA LEU A 106 -3.44 0.29 9.27
C LEU A 106 -3.85 1.65 9.84
N VAL A 107 -5.14 2.00 9.77
CA VAL A 107 -5.67 3.24 10.36
C VAL A 107 -5.37 3.29 11.86
N SER A 108 -5.65 2.22 12.60
CA SER A 108 -5.37 2.14 14.04
C SER A 108 -3.88 2.28 14.37
N ALA A 109 -3.01 1.65 13.58
CA ALA A 109 -1.56 1.78 13.75
C ALA A 109 -1.07 3.22 13.51
N VAL A 110 -1.61 3.89 12.49
CA VAL A 110 -1.31 5.29 12.17
C VAL A 110 -1.80 6.24 13.26
N GLU A 111 -3.03 6.04 13.76
CA GLU A 111 -3.59 6.83 14.87
C GLU A 111 -2.73 6.69 16.13
N LYS A 112 -2.33 5.46 16.47
CA LYS A 112 -1.45 5.22 17.62
C LYS A 112 -0.11 5.92 17.45
N LEU A 113 0.54 5.80 16.28
CA LEU A 113 1.81 6.49 16.02
C LEU A 113 1.67 8.01 16.03
N SER A 114 0.55 8.53 15.52
CA SER A 114 0.23 9.96 15.56
C SER A 114 0.11 10.46 17.01
N TRP A 115 -0.56 9.70 17.87
CA TRP A 115 -0.67 10.00 19.30
C TRP A 115 0.70 10.02 19.99
N GLU A 116 1.51 8.98 19.80
CA GLU A 116 2.87 8.91 20.37
C GLU A 116 3.76 10.08 19.88
N PHE A 117 3.62 10.48 18.61
CA PHE A 117 4.34 11.62 18.06
C PHE A 117 3.93 12.96 18.70
N GLN A 118 2.64 13.15 19.00
CA GLN A 118 2.18 14.35 19.72
C GLN A 118 2.70 14.37 21.16
N GLN A 119 2.67 13.24 21.87
CA GLN A 119 3.22 13.17 23.23
C GLN A 119 4.72 13.48 23.23
N LEU A 120 5.49 12.90 22.31
CA LEU A 120 6.92 13.21 22.18
C LEU A 120 7.15 14.69 21.87
N LYS A 121 6.32 15.30 21.02
CA LYS A 121 6.40 16.72 20.70
C LYS A 121 6.13 17.59 21.93
N GLU A 122 5.13 17.23 22.75
CA GLU A 122 4.83 17.91 24.00
C GLU A 122 5.97 17.75 25.01
N ASP A 123 6.52 16.54 25.16
CA ASP A 123 7.66 16.27 26.04
C ASP A 123 8.91 17.07 25.61
N VAL A 124 9.25 17.07 24.32
CA VAL A 124 10.36 17.87 23.77
C VAL A 124 10.10 19.37 23.91
N SER A 125 8.85 19.81 23.79
CA SER A 125 8.46 21.22 24.03
C SER A 125 8.57 21.60 25.51
N TYR A 126 8.39 20.65 26.43
CA TYR A 126 8.48 20.85 27.88
C TYR A 126 9.93 20.80 28.40
N PHE A 127 10.85 20.11 27.70
CA PHE A 127 12.27 20.15 28.02
C PHE A 127 12.87 21.56 27.79
N PRO A 128 13.49 22.20 28.81
CA PRO A 128 14.05 23.53 28.69
C PRO A 128 15.46 23.49 28.05
N LEU A 129 15.62 22.83 26.90
CA LEU A 129 16.85 22.93 26.11
C LEU A 129 16.99 24.26 25.36
N TYR A 130 16.03 25.17 25.54
CA TYR A 130 16.21 26.60 25.30
C TYR A 130 16.35 27.39 26.61
N ARG A 131 17.23 26.97 27.53
CA ARG A 131 17.98 27.99 28.29
C ARG A 131 19.01 28.54 27.31
N PRO A 132 19.00 29.84 26.99
CA PRO A 132 20.05 30.39 26.15
C PRO A 132 21.39 30.11 26.85
N ILE A 133 22.31 29.47 26.11
CA ILE A 133 23.66 29.11 26.56
C ILE A 133 24.41 30.33 27.14
N SER A 134 23.93 31.55 26.84
CA SER A 134 24.40 32.82 27.40
C SER A 134 24.45 32.88 28.93
N ARG A 135 23.70 32.05 29.67
CA ARG A 135 23.78 32.02 31.14
C ARG A 135 24.80 31.06 31.74
N LEU A 136 25.30 30.08 30.99
CA LEU A 136 26.24 29.07 31.53
C LEU A 136 27.71 29.47 31.40
N LEU A 137 28.05 30.43 30.53
CA LEU A 137 29.44 30.80 30.27
C LEU A 137 29.86 32.14 30.90
N GLY A 138 28.97 32.90 31.53
CA GLY A 138 29.33 34.21 32.11
C GLY A 138 29.90 35.20 31.08
N VAL A 139 29.82 34.89 29.78
CA VAL A 139 30.29 35.75 28.70
C VAL A 139 29.10 36.58 28.26
N SER A 140 29.17 37.88 28.57
CA SER A 140 28.34 38.88 27.92
C SER A 140 28.69 38.90 26.43
N VAL A 141 28.01 38.09 25.62
CA VAL A 141 28.09 38.22 24.17
C VAL A 141 27.36 39.52 23.82
N PRO A 142 28.02 40.51 23.21
CA PRO A 142 27.35 41.74 22.82
C PRO A 142 26.22 41.37 21.86
N LEU A 143 25.03 41.87 22.16
CA LEU A 143 23.88 41.85 21.27
C LEU A 143 24.33 42.61 20.02
N LEU A 144 24.71 41.88 18.96
CA LEU A 144 25.00 42.45 17.65
C LEU A 144 23.74 43.19 17.23
N LYS A 145 23.77 44.52 17.36
CA LYS A 145 22.78 45.39 16.75
C LYS A 145 22.76 45.01 15.27
N ARG A 146 21.57 44.84 14.70
CA ARG A 146 21.40 44.81 13.25
C ARG A 146 21.97 46.14 12.75
N GLU A 147 23.19 46.11 12.24
CA GLU A 147 23.73 47.18 11.43
C GLU A 147 23.01 47.11 10.10
N ASP A 148 22.43 48.24 9.70
CA ASP A 148 21.77 48.41 8.42
C ASP A 148 22.78 48.08 7.31
N ILE A 149 22.52 47.02 6.57
CA ILE A 149 23.34 46.62 5.43
C ILE A 149 23.01 47.57 4.28
N GLU A 150 23.73 48.68 4.18
CA GLU A 150 23.82 49.45 2.93
C GLU A 150 24.66 48.63 1.93
N GLY A 151 23.98 47.75 1.20
CA GLY A 151 24.60 46.94 0.15
C GLY A 151 24.85 47.76 -1.11
N ALA A 152 26.11 48.06 -1.42
CA ALA A 152 26.49 48.47 -2.76
C ALA A 152 26.32 47.27 -3.71
N HIS A 153 25.36 47.35 -4.63
CA HIS A 153 25.13 46.35 -5.65
C HIS A 153 26.26 46.36 -6.68
N HIS A 154 26.92 45.22 -6.86
CA HIS A 154 27.78 44.97 -8.01
C HIS A 154 27.30 43.71 -8.72
N GLU A 155 26.81 43.87 -9.96
CA GLU A 155 26.41 42.75 -10.81
C GLU A 155 27.65 42.12 -11.43
N ALA A 156 27.96 40.89 -11.02
CA ALA A 156 28.90 40.05 -11.75
C ALA A 156 28.18 39.37 -12.94
N PRO A 157 28.84 39.15 -14.09
CA PRO A 157 28.20 38.64 -15.32
C PRO A 157 27.73 37.18 -15.23
N CYS A 158 27.84 36.52 -14.07
CA CYS A 158 27.47 35.12 -13.86
C CYS A 158 26.12 34.92 -13.13
N GLY A 159 25.35 35.98 -12.86
CA GLY A 159 23.97 35.87 -12.36
C GLY A 159 23.80 35.38 -10.91
N PHE A 160 24.89 35.31 -10.14
CA PHE A 160 24.86 35.01 -8.70
C PHE A 160 25.39 36.19 -7.89
N THR A 161 24.66 36.59 -6.85
CA THR A 161 25.10 37.60 -5.88
C THR A 161 26.06 36.97 -4.87
N CYS A 162 27.35 37.30 -4.95
CA CYS A 162 28.33 36.87 -3.96
C CYS A 162 28.64 38.01 -2.98
N ALA A 163 28.35 37.80 -1.69
CA ALA A 163 28.81 38.66 -0.61
C ALA A 163 30.23 38.25 -0.18
N THR A 164 31.22 39.13 -0.37
CA THR A 164 32.59 38.90 0.14
C THR A 164 32.75 39.54 1.51
N ARG A 165 33.03 38.72 2.53
CA ARG A 165 33.31 39.18 3.88
C ARG A 165 34.78 39.61 3.96
N LYS A 166 35.05 40.90 4.06
CA LYS A 166 36.39 41.38 4.47
C LYS A 166 36.59 41.04 5.93
N ARG A 167 37.71 40.38 6.23
CA ARG A 167 38.14 40.02 7.58
C ARG A 167 39.12 41.10 8.04
N THR A 168 38.75 41.88 9.04
CA THR A 168 39.65 42.75 9.82
C THR A 168 39.82 42.16 11.20
#